data_AF-A0A937GFH4-F1
#
_entry.id   AF-A0A937GFH4-F1
#
_cell.length_a   1.000
_cell.length_b   1.000
_cell.length_c   1.000
_cell.angle_alpha   90.00
_cell.angle_beta   90.00
_cell.angle_gamma   90.00
#
_symmetry.space_group_name_H-M   'P 1'
#
loop_
_entity.id
_entity.type
_entity.pdbx_description
1 polymer ?
#
loop_
_entity_poly.entity_id
_entity_poly.type
_entity_poly.pdbx_seq_one_letter_code
_entity_poly.pdbx_strand_id
1 'polypeptide(L)'
;MIAAAACGGGSAGSAPATEEGRQQTAKEMAEVTFENPVGMYDYLSAQCRSEISRGDFAGQAMFAKMFLDAIVDGRTVTIATVNTRNVTATSGEAEVIVELDGEVFESDPGYEAFVYEDGAWKSTD
;
A
#
# COMPACT_ATOMS: atom_id res chain seq x y z
N MET A 1 -20.09 -26.82 10.38
CA MET A 1 -19.50 -26.94 9.03
C MET A 1 -18.14 -26.26 9.09
N ILE A 2 -17.07 -27.05 9.10
CA ILE A 2 -15.70 -26.52 8.96
C ILE A 2 -15.31 -26.82 7.52
N ALA A 3 -15.14 -25.79 6.71
CA ALA A 3 -14.63 -25.92 5.35
C ALA A 3 -13.77 -24.71 4.99
N ALA A 4 -12.46 -24.97 4.97
CA ALA A 4 -11.41 -24.32 4.19
C ALA A 4 -11.12 -22.82 4.43
N ALA A 5 -10.32 -22.55 5.47
CA ALA A 5 -9.16 -21.70 5.27
C ALA A 5 -8.22 -22.39 4.27
N ALA A 6 -8.27 -22.00 2.99
CA ALA A 6 -7.27 -22.32 1.97
C ALA A 6 -7.61 -21.64 0.63
N CYS A 7 -7.40 -20.33 0.56
CA CYS A 7 -6.78 -19.72 -0.63
C CYS A 7 -5.52 -19.00 -0.13
N GLY A 8 -4.52 -19.79 0.21
CA GLY A 8 -3.14 -19.33 0.23
C GLY A 8 -2.78 -18.97 -1.21
N GLY A 9 -2.48 -17.70 -1.42
CA GLY A 9 -2.32 -17.08 -2.73
C GLY A 9 -2.83 -15.66 -2.65
N GLY A 10 -2.34 -14.89 -1.67
CA GLY A 10 -2.61 -13.46 -1.58
C GLY A 10 -2.14 -12.83 -2.89
N SER A 11 -3.09 -12.53 -3.76
CA SER A 11 -2.85 -11.64 -4.89
C SER A 11 -2.69 -10.28 -4.25
N ALA A 12 -1.59 -9.58 -4.50
CA ALA A 12 -1.34 -8.26 -3.94
C ALA A 12 -2.61 -7.39 -3.99
N GLY A 13 -3.11 -6.95 -2.83
CA GLY A 13 -4.32 -6.13 -2.70
C GLY A 13 -5.68 -6.85 -2.77
N SER A 14 -5.76 -8.19 -2.78
CA SER A 14 -7.05 -8.90 -2.73
C SER A 14 -7.63 -8.92 -1.30
N ALA A 15 -8.22 -7.81 -0.89
CA ALA A 15 -8.93 -7.64 0.36
C ALA A 15 -10.41 -7.32 0.09
N PRO A 16 -11.37 -7.64 0.99
CA PRO A 16 -12.79 -7.37 0.75
C PRO A 16 -13.10 -5.86 0.70
N ALA A 17 -14.19 -5.49 0.01
CA ALA A 17 -14.74 -4.13 -0.11
C ALA A 17 -15.28 -3.57 1.23
N THR A 18 -14.39 -3.39 2.19
CA THR A 18 -14.67 -3.02 3.59
C THR A 18 -13.58 -2.08 4.08
N GLU A 19 -13.85 -1.37 5.18
CA GLU A 19 -12.86 -0.54 5.86
C GLU A 19 -11.62 -1.34 6.27
N GLU A 20 -11.81 -2.52 6.88
CA GLU A 20 -10.74 -3.43 7.29
C GLU A 20 -9.90 -3.89 6.09
N GLY A 21 -10.56 -4.23 4.98
CA GLY A 21 -9.86 -4.63 3.76
C GLY A 21 -9.00 -3.50 3.16
N ARG A 22 -9.46 -2.24 3.26
CA ARG A 22 -8.63 -1.08 2.85
C ARG A 22 -7.46 -0.88 3.80
N GLN A 23 -7.68 -0.95 5.12
CA GLN A 23 -6.61 -0.86 6.11
C GLN A 23 -5.52 -1.91 5.85
N GLN A 24 -5.94 -3.14 5.60
CA GLN A 24 -5.04 -4.22 5.22
C GLN A 24 -4.28 -3.90 3.93
N THR A 25 -4.96 -3.43 2.89
CA THR A 25 -4.32 -3.11 1.60
C THR A 25 -3.31 -1.97 1.74
N ALA A 26 -3.65 -0.90 2.45
CA ALA A 26 -2.74 0.23 2.68
C ALA A 26 -1.50 -0.20 3.49
N LYS A 27 -1.69 -1.09 4.48
CA LYS A 27 -0.57 -1.70 5.21
C LYS A 27 0.34 -2.53 4.31
N GLU A 28 -0.24 -3.44 3.52
CA GLU A 28 0.51 -4.29 2.58
C GLU A 28 1.25 -3.45 1.52
N MET A 29 0.61 -2.40 1.01
CA MET A 29 1.22 -1.47 0.06
C MET A 29 2.43 -0.78 0.67
N ALA A 30 2.32 -0.27 1.90
CA ALA A 30 3.44 0.36 2.60
C ALA A 30 4.58 -0.62 2.91
N GLU A 31 4.29 -1.85 3.34
CA GLU A 31 5.29 -2.93 3.49
C GLU A 31 6.05 -3.17 2.18
N VAL A 32 5.32 -3.27 1.08
CA VAL A 32 5.90 -3.45 -0.26
C VAL A 32 6.77 -2.25 -0.66
N THR A 33 6.42 -1.02 -0.30
CA THR A 33 7.28 0.16 -0.55
C THR A 33 8.69 0.00 0.02
N PHE A 34 8.79 -0.53 1.25
CA PHE A 34 10.07 -0.70 1.94
C PHE A 34 10.83 -1.97 1.51
N GLU A 35 10.13 -3.05 1.17
CA GLU A 35 10.77 -4.33 0.82
C GLU A 35 11.04 -4.49 -0.67
N ASN A 36 10.06 -4.13 -1.52
CA ASN A 36 10.09 -4.30 -2.96
C ASN A 36 9.22 -3.23 -3.66
N PRO A 37 9.71 -1.98 -3.79
CA PRO A 37 8.88 -0.86 -4.23
C PRO A 37 8.35 -1.02 -5.66
N VAL A 38 8.96 -1.88 -6.48
CA VAL A 38 8.43 -2.24 -7.81
C VAL A 38 7.10 -2.99 -7.71
N GLY A 39 6.89 -3.72 -6.60
CA GLY A 39 5.64 -4.42 -6.30
C GLY A 39 4.45 -3.50 -6.05
N MET A 40 4.69 -2.22 -5.70
CA MET A 40 3.60 -1.25 -5.51
C MET A 40 2.76 -1.06 -6.78
N TYR A 41 3.32 -1.32 -7.96
CA TYR A 41 2.59 -1.23 -9.23
C TYR A 41 1.30 -2.07 -9.23
N ASP A 42 1.29 -3.20 -8.52
CA ASP A 42 0.13 -4.09 -8.45
C ASP A 42 -0.98 -3.53 -7.55
N TYR A 43 -0.70 -2.50 -6.75
CA TYR A 43 -1.67 -1.76 -5.93
C TYR A 43 -2.24 -0.52 -6.63
N LEU A 44 -1.71 -0.13 -7.79
CA LEU A 44 -2.20 1.02 -8.54
C LEU A 44 -3.52 0.71 -9.27
N SER A 45 -4.40 1.72 -9.34
CA SER A 45 -5.64 1.64 -10.10
C SER A 45 -5.39 1.41 -11.59
N ALA A 46 -6.41 0.94 -12.30
CA ALA A 46 -6.38 0.76 -13.74
C ALA A 46 -6.09 2.10 -14.46
N GLN A 47 -6.59 3.21 -13.92
CA GLN A 47 -6.27 4.54 -14.44
C GLN A 47 -4.77 4.82 -14.32
N CYS A 48 -4.18 4.73 -13.13
CA CYS A 48 -2.74 4.98 -12.93
C CYS A 48 -1.89 4.05 -13.81
N ARG A 49 -2.23 2.76 -13.87
CA ARG A 49 -1.53 1.78 -14.72
C ARG A 49 -1.66 2.03 -16.22
N SER A 50 -2.66 2.80 -16.65
CA SER A 50 -2.80 3.22 -18.06
C SER A 50 -1.89 4.40 -18.43
N GLU A 51 -1.47 5.18 -17.43
CA GLU A 51 -0.64 6.37 -17.60
C GLU A 51 0.86 6.05 -17.50
N ILE A 52 1.23 5.01 -16.74
CA ILE A 52 2.63 4.58 -16.58
C ILE A 52 2.81 3.08 -16.81
N SER A 53 3.81 2.73 -17.63
CA SER A 53 4.18 1.34 -17.84
C SER A 53 4.88 0.78 -16.60
N ARG A 54 4.76 -0.54 -16.38
CA ARG A 54 5.47 -1.21 -15.26
C ARG A 54 6.98 -1.00 -15.32
N GLY A 55 7.56 -0.91 -16.52
CA GLY A 55 8.99 -0.67 -16.70
C GLY A 55 9.43 0.72 -16.26
N ASP A 56 8.67 1.75 -16.66
CA ASP A 56 8.94 3.14 -16.27
C ASP A 56 8.73 3.33 -14.76
N PHE A 57 7.65 2.75 -14.23
CA PHE A 57 7.39 2.73 -12.79
C PHE A 57 8.53 2.07 -12.03
N ALA A 58 9.01 0.90 -12.47
CA ALA A 58 10.12 0.21 -11.82
C ALA A 58 11.39 1.08 -11.75
N GLY A 59 11.68 1.83 -12.81
CA GLY A 59 12.78 2.80 -12.81
C GLY A 59 12.62 3.85 -11.72
N GLN A 60 11.45 4.50 -11.64
CA GLN A 60 11.16 5.52 -10.63
C GLN A 60 11.14 4.96 -9.21
N ALA A 61 10.55 3.77 -9.03
CA ALA A 61 10.48 3.06 -7.76
C ALA A 61 11.87 2.69 -7.22
N MET A 62 12.81 2.30 -8.08
CA MET A 62 14.20 2.06 -7.67
C MET A 62 14.91 3.33 -7.24
N PHE A 63 14.67 4.47 -7.92
CA PHE A 63 15.20 5.76 -7.45
C PHE A 63 14.61 6.14 -6.09
N ALA A 64 13.29 6.03 -5.93
CA ALA A 64 12.62 6.27 -4.64
C ALA A 64 13.18 5.37 -3.53
N LYS A 65 13.46 4.09 -3.83
CA LYS A 65 14.10 3.15 -2.90
C LYS A 65 15.45 3.64 -2.38
N MET A 66 16.29 4.19 -3.27
CA MET A 66 17.60 4.72 -2.85
C MET A 66 17.46 5.88 -1.86
N PHE A 67 16.48 6.76 -2.06
CA PHE A 67 16.20 7.84 -1.11
C PHE A 67 15.63 7.30 0.19
N LEU A 68 14.68 6.36 0.13
CA LEU A 68 14.12 5.71 1.32
C LEU A 68 15.19 4.98 2.12
N ASP A 69 16.12 4.26 1.48
CA ASP A 69 17.23 3.58 2.15
C ASP A 69 18.18 4.56 2.83
N ALA A 70 18.45 5.71 2.21
CA ALA A 70 19.24 6.75 2.82
C ALA A 70 18.55 7.42 4.01
N ILE A 71 17.21 7.51 3.98
CA ILE A 71 16.43 8.03 5.11
C ILE A 71 16.40 7.00 6.23
N VAL A 72 16.03 5.75 5.93
CA VAL A 72 15.93 4.67 6.91
C VAL A 72 17.29 4.39 7.53
N ASP A 73 18.39 4.46 6.77
CA ASP A 73 19.78 4.33 7.26
C ASP A 73 19.99 3.12 8.20
N GLY A 74 19.44 1.97 7.80
CA GLY A 74 19.54 0.72 8.58
C GLY A 74 18.68 0.65 9.85
N ARG A 75 17.82 1.66 10.08
CA ARG A 75 16.84 1.67 11.16
C ARG A 75 15.74 0.64 10.94
N THR A 76 15.11 0.21 12.03
CA THR A 76 13.99 -0.73 11.99
C THR A 76 12.73 0.01 11.56
N VAL A 77 12.17 -0.37 10.42
CA VAL A 77 10.90 0.17 9.91
C VAL A 77 9.75 -0.68 10.42
N THR A 78 8.73 -0.03 10.99
CA THR A 78 7.49 -0.71 11.40
C THR A 78 6.28 0.12 11.01
N ILE A 79 5.19 -0.54 10.61
CA ILE A 79 3.90 0.14 10.42
C ILE A 79 3.18 0.16 11.76
N ALA A 80 3.03 1.36 12.33
CA ALA A 80 2.44 1.55 13.65
C ALA A 80 0.91 1.51 13.60
N THR A 81 0.29 2.31 12.71
CA THR A 81 -1.17 2.44 12.62
C THR A 81 -1.58 2.75 11.19
N VAL A 82 -2.78 2.31 10.80
CA VAL A 82 -3.44 2.73 9.55
C VAL A 82 -4.75 3.42 9.91
N ASN A 83 -4.82 4.73 9.66
CA ASN A 83 -6.05 5.50 9.81
C ASN A 83 -6.83 5.45 8.50
N THR A 84 -8.16 5.50 8.57
CA THR A 84 -8.98 5.66 7.37
C THR A 84 -10.08 6.67 7.55
N ARG A 85 -10.54 7.25 6.44
CA ARG A 85 -11.65 8.19 6.43
C ARG A 85 -12.43 8.11 5.12
N ASN A 86 -13.58 8.78 5.07
CA ASN A 86 -14.44 8.91 3.89
C ASN A 86 -14.79 7.56 3.24
N VAL A 87 -15.03 6.55 4.07
CA VAL A 87 -15.17 5.16 3.67
C VAL A 87 -16.53 4.90 3.04
N THR A 88 -16.53 4.36 1.83
CA THR A 88 -17.70 3.82 1.15
C THR A 88 -17.44 2.36 0.73
N ALA A 89 -18.43 1.73 0.10
CA ALA A 89 -18.28 0.40 -0.47
C ALA A 89 -17.30 0.35 -1.65
N THR A 90 -16.96 1.49 -2.26
CA THR A 90 -16.16 1.55 -3.51
C THR A 90 -15.00 2.53 -3.45
N SER A 91 -14.88 3.32 -2.38
CA SER A 91 -13.84 4.34 -2.25
C SER A 91 -13.53 4.63 -0.79
N GLY A 92 -12.42 5.30 -0.54
CA GLY A 92 -12.10 5.92 0.74
C GLY A 92 -10.64 6.33 0.75
N GLU A 93 -10.19 6.82 1.89
CA GLU A 93 -8.79 7.21 2.03
C GLU A 93 -8.14 6.49 3.21
N ALA A 94 -6.84 6.25 3.12
CA ALA A 94 -6.03 5.66 4.17
C ALA A 94 -4.74 6.45 4.38
N GLU A 95 -4.32 6.55 5.64
CA GLU A 95 -3.04 7.15 6.04
C GLU A 95 -2.28 6.08 6.81
N VAL A 96 -1.03 5.84 6.42
CA VAL A 96 -0.15 4.86 7.08
C VAL A 96 0.85 5.62 7.94
N ILE A 97 0.82 5.36 9.25
CA ILE A 97 1.80 5.87 10.20
C ILE A 97 2.92 4.85 10.33
N VAL A 98 4.14 5.28 9.96
CA VAL A 98 5.36 4.49 10.03
C VAL A 98 6.18 4.92 11.26
N GLU A 99 6.82 3.97 11.91
CA GLU A 99 7.80 4.21 12.97
C GLU A 99 9.19 3.74 12.52
N LEU A 100 10.21 4.52 12.86
CA LEU A 100 11.62 4.18 12.71
C LEU A 100 12.25 4.05 14.09
N ASP A 101 12.71 2.84 14.44
CA ASP A 101 13.23 2.50 15.78
C ASP A 101 12.28 2.87 16.94
N GLY A 102 10.97 2.81 16.70
CA GLY A 102 9.92 3.12 17.67
C GLY A 102 9.60 4.61 17.81
N GLU A 103 10.18 5.47 16.97
CA GLU A 103 9.79 6.88 16.85
C GLU A 103 8.93 7.08 15.60
N VAL A 104 7.82 7.80 15.75
CA VAL A 104 6.93 8.11 14.62
C VAL A 104 7.71 8.87 13.56
N PHE A 105 7.75 8.31 12.36
CA PHE A 105 8.31 8.95 11.19
C PHE A 105 7.25 9.88 10.61
N GLU A 106 7.36 11.16 10.96
CA GLU A 106 6.58 12.22 10.33
C GLU A 106 7.09 12.45 8.90
N SER A 107 6.67 11.58 7.98
CA SER A 107 6.56 11.97 6.59
C SER A 107 5.19 12.60 6.36
N ASP A 108 5.09 13.57 5.45
CA ASP A 108 3.83 14.18 5.05
C ASP A 108 3.25 13.56 3.75
N PRO A 109 2.97 12.25 3.66
CA PRO A 109 1.96 11.74 2.76
C PRO A 109 0.69 11.68 3.59
N GLY A 110 -0.21 12.65 3.43
CA GLY A 110 -1.49 12.62 4.11
C GLY A 110 -2.33 11.39 3.73
N TYR A 111 -3.64 11.55 3.78
CA TYR A 111 -4.56 10.50 3.37
C TYR A 111 -4.45 10.23 1.87
N GLU A 112 -4.05 9.00 1.51
CA GLU A 112 -3.98 8.50 0.14
C GLU A 112 -5.35 7.93 -0.27
N ALA A 113 -5.77 8.22 -1.50
CA ALA A 113 -7.08 7.82 -2.01
C ALA A 113 -7.05 6.41 -2.60
N PHE A 114 -8.07 5.63 -2.26
CA PHE A 114 -8.27 4.26 -2.74
C PHE A 114 -9.64 4.08 -3.39
N VAL A 115 -9.69 3.26 -4.42
CA VAL A 115 -10.92 2.75 -5.07
C VAL A 115 -10.97 1.24 -5.02
N TYR A 116 -12.17 0.67 -4.96
CA TYR A 116 -12.36 -0.78 -5.04
C TYR A 116 -12.68 -1.20 -6.47
N GLU A 117 -11.76 -1.91 -7.12
CA GLU A 117 -11.91 -2.41 -8.49
C GLU A 117 -11.32 -3.82 -8.61
N ASP A 118 -11.90 -4.63 -9.50
CA ASP A 118 -11.45 -6.00 -9.78
C ASP A 118 -11.25 -6.89 -8.52
N GLY A 119 -12.03 -6.64 -7.47
CA GLY A 119 -11.97 -7.41 -6.21
C GLY A 119 -10.83 -7.01 -5.28
N ALA A 120 -10.25 -5.81 -5.46
CA ALA A 120 -9.13 -5.30 -4.69
C ALA A 120 -9.26 -3.80 -4.42
N TRP A 121 -8.69 -3.33 -3.32
CA TRP A 121 -8.47 -1.91 -3.12
C TRP A 121 -7.23 -1.47 -3.92
N LYS A 122 -7.33 -0.33 -4.60
CA LYS A 122 -6.28 0.23 -5.45
C LYS A 122 -6.04 1.69 -5.12
N SER A 123 -4.79 2.09 -5.02
CA SER A 123 -4.42 3.49 -4.91
C SER A 123 -4.69 4.22 -6.24
N THR A 124 -5.18 5.45 -6.12
CA THR A 124 -5.44 6.34 -7.26
C THR A 124 -4.45 7.49 -7.38
N ASP A 125 -3.38 7.47 -6.59
CA ASP A 125 -2.28 8.44 -6.64
C ASP A 125 -1.02 7.83 -7.30
#